data_AF-A0A0N9IHC5-F1
#
_entry.id   AF-A0A0N9IHC5-F1
#
_cell.length_a   1.000
_cell.length_b   1.000
_cell.length_c   1.000
_cell.angle_alpha   90.00
_cell.angle_beta   90.00
_cell.angle_gamma   90.00
#
_symmetry.space_group_name_H-M   'P 1'
#
loop_
_entity.id
_entity.type
_entity.pdbx_description
1 polymer ?
#
loop_
_entity_poly.entity_id
_entity_poly.type
_entity_poly.pdbx_seq_one_letter_code
_entity_poly.pdbx_strand_id
1 'polypeptide(L)'
;MVPIVFVHGIRCHAGAWTSYDFGHPVDLPGHGARLGGTFTMDAAVSVVAEAIDAVGGSALVVGHSLGGYVSMATAAAHPSRVAGLVIAGSTTVPDRYATAPFLAMHKVLTSMADGGERLSRRMFSATLPPDVAAALTTAPIATPAIPSVVAALRSFDPLRAVADYPGPTWFINGGHDHLRYHERKFVAAAQDARLLVIPGTGHYLPMTHPKIFARYVRDAATIVGARR
;
A
#
# COMPACT_ATOMS: atom_id res chain seq x y z
N MET A 1 13.73 -18.37 2.66
CA MET A 1 12.56 -17.54 3.05
C MET A 1 12.04 -16.88 1.78
N VAL A 2 10.72 -16.79 1.58
CA VAL A 2 10.17 -16.13 0.39
C VAL A 2 10.56 -14.65 0.39
N PRO A 3 11.06 -14.09 -0.72
CA PRO A 3 11.37 -12.66 -0.81
C PRO A 3 10.13 -11.80 -0.54
N ILE A 4 10.34 -10.59 -0.04
CA ILE A 4 9.25 -9.67 0.32
C ILE A 4 9.43 -8.37 -0.45
N VAL A 5 8.39 -7.91 -1.14
CA VAL A 5 8.35 -6.61 -1.82
C VAL A 5 7.36 -5.70 -1.11
N PHE A 6 7.82 -4.52 -0.70
CA PHE A 6 7.01 -3.54 0.05
C PHE A 6 6.53 -2.40 -0.85
N VAL A 7 5.23 -2.11 -0.83
CA VAL A 7 4.58 -1.11 -1.69
C VAL A 7 3.91 -0.04 -0.83
N HIS A 8 4.39 1.21 -0.92
CA HIS A 8 3.99 2.30 -0.04
C HIS A 8 2.60 2.90 -0.34
N GLY A 9 2.05 3.63 0.64
CA GLY A 9 0.81 4.40 0.50
C GLY A 9 0.98 5.72 -0.27
N ILE A 10 -0.13 6.39 -0.57
CA ILE A 10 -0.08 7.66 -1.30
C ILE A 10 0.73 8.71 -0.55
N ARG A 11 1.47 9.56 -1.27
CA ARG A 11 2.29 10.65 -0.72
C ARG A 11 3.47 10.20 0.15
N CYS A 12 3.69 8.89 0.25
CA CYS A 12 4.86 8.30 0.85
C CYS A 12 5.88 7.95 -0.23
N HIS A 13 6.92 7.24 0.16
CA HIS A 13 7.88 6.58 -0.73
C HIS A 13 8.47 5.38 0.04
N ALA A 14 9.48 4.71 -0.49
CA ALA A 14 10.14 3.54 0.10
C ALA A 14 10.58 3.76 1.56
N GLY A 15 10.88 5.01 1.95
CA GLY A 15 11.21 5.40 3.32
C GLY A 15 10.10 5.11 4.34
N ALA A 16 8.86 4.89 3.91
CA ALA A 16 7.76 4.44 4.77
C ALA A 16 8.05 3.10 5.46
N TRP A 17 8.96 2.31 4.88
CA TRP A 17 9.34 0.99 5.34
C TRP A 17 10.70 0.99 6.07
N THR A 18 11.22 2.15 6.48
CA THR A 18 12.55 2.26 7.13
C THR A 18 12.67 1.50 8.44
N SER A 19 11.56 1.18 9.12
CA SER A 19 11.56 0.42 10.37
C SER A 19 11.66 -1.09 10.16
N TYR A 20 11.80 -1.56 8.91
CA TYR A 20 11.90 -2.97 8.56
C TYR A 20 13.31 -3.27 8.05
N ASP A 21 13.97 -4.24 8.69
CA ASP A 21 15.32 -4.71 8.35
C ASP A 21 15.32 -5.81 7.27
N PHE A 22 14.15 -6.06 6.65
CA PHE A 22 13.95 -7.07 5.63
C PHE A 22 13.06 -6.55 4.50
N GLY A 23 13.07 -7.26 3.38
CA GLY A 23 12.24 -6.96 2.20
C GLY A 23 12.79 -5.81 1.35
N HIS A 24 12.15 -5.62 0.21
CA HIS A 24 12.57 -4.72 -0.85
C HIS A 24 11.49 -3.66 -1.09
N PRO A 25 11.59 -2.47 -0.49
CA PRO A 25 10.63 -1.41 -0.73
C PRO A 25 10.82 -0.79 -2.12
N VAL A 26 9.71 -0.45 -2.76
CA VAL A 26 9.71 0.18 -4.09
C VAL A 26 9.06 1.56 -4.04
N ASP A 27 9.54 2.46 -4.87
CA ASP A 27 8.91 3.75 -5.14
C ASP A 27 7.95 3.63 -6.32
N LEU A 28 6.68 3.98 -6.10
CA LEU A 28 5.65 4.01 -7.16
C LEU A 28 5.85 5.23 -8.09
N PRO A 29 5.33 5.18 -9.34
CA PRO A 29 5.39 6.33 -10.25
C PRO A 29 4.90 7.62 -9.59
N GLY A 30 5.67 8.70 -9.78
CA GLY A 30 5.39 10.00 -9.20
C GLY A 30 5.79 10.16 -7.73
N HIS A 31 6.38 9.14 -7.10
CA HIS A 31 6.80 9.15 -5.69
C HIS A 31 8.29 8.80 -5.56
N GLY A 32 8.94 9.30 -4.50
CA GLY A 32 10.33 8.96 -4.16
C GLY A 32 11.31 9.13 -5.33
N ALA A 33 12.10 8.10 -5.62
CA ALA A 33 13.04 8.07 -6.74
C ALA A 33 12.38 8.13 -8.13
N ARG A 34 11.06 7.95 -8.22
CA ARG A 34 10.26 8.06 -9.46
C ARG A 34 9.44 9.35 -9.54
N LEU A 35 9.83 10.39 -8.81
CA LEU A 35 9.25 11.73 -8.92
C LEU A 35 9.25 12.22 -10.38
N GLY A 36 8.20 12.94 -10.76
CA GLY A 36 7.97 13.39 -12.14
C GLY A 36 7.33 12.34 -13.05
N GLY A 37 7.27 11.07 -12.65
CA GLY A 37 6.53 10.03 -13.36
C GLY A 37 5.00 10.19 -13.24
N THR A 38 4.28 9.87 -14.31
CA THR A 38 2.81 9.82 -14.29
C THR A 38 2.34 8.52 -13.66
N PHE A 39 1.47 8.60 -12.66
CA PHE A 39 0.84 7.42 -12.09
C PHE A 39 -0.26 6.86 -13.00
N THR A 40 -0.12 5.61 -13.40
CA THR A 40 -1.21 4.76 -13.90
C THR A 40 -1.17 3.44 -13.11
N MET A 41 -2.30 2.72 -13.06
CA MET A 41 -2.30 1.41 -12.41
C MET A 41 -1.31 0.46 -13.11
N ASP A 42 -1.27 0.45 -14.44
CA ASP A 42 -0.36 -0.39 -15.21
C ASP A 42 1.11 -0.07 -14.92
N ALA A 43 1.49 1.22 -14.89
CA ALA A 43 2.87 1.61 -14.57
C ALA A 43 3.25 1.23 -13.13
N ALA A 44 2.31 1.34 -12.19
CA ALA A 44 2.52 0.90 -10.81
C ALA A 44 2.68 -0.63 -10.72
N VAL A 45 1.87 -1.40 -11.46
CA VAL A 45 1.98 -2.86 -11.56
C VAL A 45 3.33 -3.27 -12.15
N SER A 46 3.79 -2.61 -13.22
CA SER A 46 5.09 -2.86 -13.83
C SER A 46 6.24 -2.67 -12.84
N VAL A 47 6.22 -1.59 -12.04
CA VAL A 47 7.25 -1.35 -11.01
C VAL A 47 7.28 -2.47 -9.97
N VAL A 48 6.13 -2.97 -9.52
CA VAL A 48 6.08 -4.09 -8.56
C VAL A 48 6.55 -5.39 -9.23
N ALA A 49 6.17 -5.64 -10.48
CA ALA A 49 6.61 -6.82 -11.22
C ALA A 49 8.13 -6.84 -11.45
N GLU A 50 8.73 -5.70 -11.81
CA GLU A 50 10.19 -5.53 -11.92
C GLU A 50 10.89 -5.82 -10.60
N ALA A 51 10.33 -5.36 -9.48
CA ALA A 51 10.87 -5.64 -8.17
C ALA A 51 10.75 -7.12 -7.76
N ILE A 52 9.66 -7.79 -8.16
CA ILE A 52 9.52 -9.23 -7.99
C ILE A 52 10.58 -9.98 -8.81
N ASP A 53 10.81 -9.55 -10.07
CA ASP A 53 11.83 -10.16 -10.94
C ASP A 53 13.24 -9.98 -10.35
N ALA A 54 13.55 -8.79 -9.81
CA ALA A 54 14.83 -8.50 -9.16
C ALA A 54 15.11 -9.36 -7.92
N VAL A 55 14.09 -9.93 -7.28
CA VAL A 55 14.23 -10.81 -6.11
C VAL A 55 14.07 -12.29 -6.44
N GLY A 56 14.11 -12.66 -7.72
CA GLY A 56 14.07 -14.06 -8.18
C GLY A 56 12.73 -14.53 -8.73
N GLY A 57 11.85 -13.61 -9.16
CA GLY A 57 10.68 -13.91 -9.97
C GLY A 57 9.41 -14.33 -9.22
N SER A 58 9.47 -14.50 -7.90
CA SER A 58 8.26 -14.69 -7.09
C SER A 58 8.41 -14.26 -5.63
N ALA A 59 7.52 -13.41 -5.14
CA ALA A 59 7.62 -12.76 -3.82
C ALA A 59 6.27 -12.66 -3.08
N LEU A 60 6.34 -12.52 -1.76
CA LEU A 60 5.24 -12.00 -0.94
C LEU A 60 5.16 -10.49 -1.15
N VAL A 61 4.02 -9.98 -1.58
CA VAL A 61 3.84 -8.54 -1.81
C VAL A 61 3.06 -7.93 -0.65
N VAL A 62 3.65 -6.91 -0.02
CA VAL A 62 3.10 -6.24 1.15
C VAL A 62 2.78 -4.79 0.79
N GLY A 63 1.49 -4.46 0.78
CA GLY A 63 1.00 -3.15 0.36
C GLY A 63 0.29 -2.39 1.47
N HIS A 64 0.57 -1.09 1.60
CA HIS A 64 -0.16 -0.18 2.49
C HIS A 64 -0.95 0.87 1.70
N SER A 65 -2.22 1.08 2.03
CA SER A 65 -3.09 2.10 1.42
C SER A 65 -3.08 2.02 -0.12
N LEU A 66 -2.60 3.04 -0.84
CA LEU A 66 -2.38 2.97 -2.29
C LEU A 66 -1.65 1.67 -2.71
N GLY A 67 -0.58 1.32 -1.99
CA GLY A 67 0.20 0.14 -2.27
C GLY A 67 -0.56 -1.16 -2.11
N GLY A 68 -1.61 -1.21 -1.27
CA GLY A 68 -2.48 -2.38 -1.19
C GLY A 68 -3.31 -2.58 -2.47
N TYR A 69 -3.87 -1.51 -3.04
CA TYR A 69 -4.57 -1.55 -4.32
C TYR A 69 -3.64 -1.94 -5.49
N VAL A 70 -2.44 -1.37 -5.53
CA VAL A 70 -1.42 -1.76 -6.52
C VAL A 70 -1.04 -3.24 -6.34
N SER A 71 -0.86 -3.71 -5.10
CA SER A 71 -0.52 -5.12 -4.84
C SER A 71 -1.61 -6.08 -5.31
N MET A 72 -2.89 -5.74 -5.08
CA MET A 72 -4.02 -6.52 -5.60
C MET A 72 -4.05 -6.52 -7.14
N ALA A 73 -3.79 -5.38 -7.78
CA ALA A 73 -3.69 -5.29 -9.23
C ALA A 73 -2.54 -6.14 -9.79
N THR A 74 -1.36 -6.10 -9.15
CA THR A 74 -0.21 -6.92 -9.53
C THR A 74 -0.50 -8.41 -9.40
N ALA A 75 -1.20 -8.82 -8.34
CA ALA A 75 -1.57 -10.22 -8.13
C ALA A 75 -2.58 -10.72 -9.17
N ALA A 76 -3.53 -9.88 -9.58
CA ALA A 76 -4.48 -10.21 -10.65
C ALA A 76 -3.78 -10.32 -12.01
N ALA A 77 -2.84 -9.41 -12.32
CA ALA A 77 -2.12 -9.39 -13.59
C ALA A 77 -1.02 -10.47 -13.70
N HIS A 78 -0.39 -10.80 -12.57
CA HIS A 78 0.76 -11.70 -12.50
C HIS A 78 0.64 -12.74 -11.35
N PRO A 79 -0.42 -13.57 -11.33
CA PRO A 79 -0.72 -14.43 -10.18
C PRO A 79 0.39 -15.44 -9.86
N SER A 80 1.14 -15.92 -10.86
CA SER A 80 2.27 -16.83 -10.65
C SER A 80 3.50 -16.16 -10.03
N ARG A 81 3.62 -14.83 -10.16
CA ARG A 81 4.72 -14.04 -9.58
C ARG A 81 4.44 -13.60 -8.15
N VAL A 82 3.17 -13.53 -7.74
CA VAL A 82 2.78 -13.15 -6.37
C VAL A 82 2.57 -14.41 -5.54
N ALA A 83 3.53 -14.71 -4.65
CA ALA A 83 3.49 -15.87 -3.77
C ALA A 83 2.42 -15.74 -2.66
N GLY A 84 2.10 -14.51 -2.26
CA GLY A 84 1.05 -14.17 -1.31
C GLY A 84 0.87 -12.66 -1.23
N LEU A 85 -0.22 -12.21 -0.61
CA LEU A 85 -0.53 -10.80 -0.40
C LEU A 85 -0.66 -10.44 1.08
N VAL A 86 -0.02 -9.38 1.53
CA VAL A 86 -0.35 -8.70 2.80
C VAL A 86 -0.86 -7.30 2.48
N ILE A 87 -2.13 -7.05 2.78
CA ILE A 87 -2.84 -5.81 2.44
C ILE A 87 -3.18 -5.07 3.72
N ALA A 88 -2.56 -3.91 3.92
CA ALA A 88 -2.76 -3.07 5.10
C ALA A 88 -3.55 -1.80 4.76
N GLY A 89 -4.66 -1.56 5.47
CA GLY A 89 -5.45 -0.33 5.34
C GLY A 89 -5.94 -0.04 3.92
N SER A 90 -6.34 -1.08 3.18
CA SER A 90 -6.73 -0.99 1.76
C SER A 90 -7.95 -1.87 1.44
N THR A 91 -8.93 -1.89 2.35
CA THR A 91 -10.12 -2.75 2.24
C THR A 91 -11.40 -1.92 2.12
N THR A 92 -11.34 -0.87 1.32
CA THR A 92 -12.49 -0.04 0.95
C THR A 92 -12.60 0.00 -0.57
N VAL A 93 -13.76 -0.35 -1.12
CA VAL A 93 -14.05 -0.13 -2.53
C VAL A 93 -13.98 1.38 -2.83
N PRO A 94 -13.08 1.84 -3.73
CA PRO A 94 -12.87 3.25 -4.03
C PRO A 94 -13.97 3.79 -4.96
N ASP A 95 -15.22 3.79 -4.49
CA ASP A 95 -16.34 4.36 -5.23
C ASP A 95 -16.38 5.90 -5.15
N ARG A 96 -17.33 6.51 -5.88
CA ARG A 96 -17.48 7.97 -5.93
C ARG A 96 -17.72 8.62 -4.56
N TYR A 97 -18.34 7.90 -3.62
CA TYR A 97 -18.69 8.42 -2.30
C TYR A 97 -17.53 8.26 -1.31
N ALA A 98 -16.86 7.10 -1.33
CA ALA A 98 -15.68 6.84 -0.52
C ALA A 98 -14.50 7.76 -0.93
N THR A 99 -14.36 8.06 -2.22
CA THR A 99 -13.26 8.90 -2.73
C THR A 99 -13.55 10.41 -2.66
N ALA A 100 -14.80 10.84 -2.48
CA ALA A 100 -15.16 12.27 -2.50
C ALA A 100 -14.51 13.11 -1.39
N PRO A 101 -14.50 12.70 -0.10
CA PRO A 101 -13.81 13.45 0.95
C PRO A 101 -12.30 13.53 0.72
N PHE A 102 -11.71 12.44 0.24
CA PHE A 102 -10.30 12.37 -0.11
C PHE A 102 -9.96 13.35 -1.25
N LEU A 103 -10.78 13.38 -2.31
CA LEU A 103 -10.64 14.32 -3.42
C LEU A 103 -10.81 15.77 -3.00
N ALA A 104 -11.76 16.06 -2.12
CA ALA A 104 -11.98 17.42 -1.60
C ALA A 104 -10.76 17.90 -0.81
N MET A 105 -10.29 17.09 0.14
CA MET A 105 -9.06 17.35 0.90
C MET A 105 -7.87 17.54 -0.04
N HIS A 106 -7.72 16.66 -1.02
CA HIS A 106 -6.62 16.73 -1.97
C HIS A 106 -6.68 18.00 -2.83
N LYS A 107 -7.85 18.37 -3.36
CA LYS A 107 -8.04 19.59 -4.14
C LYS A 107 -7.62 20.83 -3.34
N VAL A 108 -8.01 20.88 -2.06
CA VAL A 108 -7.59 21.96 -1.14
C VAL A 108 -6.07 21.98 -1.01
N LEU A 109 -5.44 20.82 -0.76
CA LEU A 109 -3.98 20.73 -0.63
C LEU A 109 -3.26 21.18 -1.90
N THR A 110 -3.67 20.73 -3.08
CA THR A 110 -3.07 21.16 -4.36
C THR A 110 -3.27 22.62 -4.69
N SER A 111 -4.31 23.26 -4.14
CA SER A 111 -4.56 24.69 -4.36
C SER A 111 -3.63 25.60 -3.54
N MET A 112 -2.93 25.04 -2.54
CA MET A 112 -1.94 25.76 -1.75
C MET A 112 -0.69 26.02 -2.59
N ALA A 113 0.03 27.12 -2.30
CA ALA A 113 1.22 27.53 -3.06
C ALA A 113 2.36 26.48 -3.10
N ASP A 114 2.43 25.60 -2.11
CA ASP A 114 3.39 24.50 -2.01
C ASP A 114 2.76 23.12 -2.29
N GLY A 115 1.56 23.08 -2.88
CA GLY A 115 0.82 21.83 -3.08
C GLY A 115 0.51 21.08 -1.77
N GLY A 116 0.44 21.77 -0.64
CA GLY A 116 0.13 21.17 0.66
C GLY A 116 1.30 20.40 1.26
N GLU A 117 2.52 20.64 0.78
CA GLU A 117 3.74 19.97 1.24
C GLU A 117 4.02 20.26 2.72
N ARG A 118 4.00 21.53 3.16
CA ARG A 118 4.23 21.88 4.58
C ARG A 118 3.20 21.25 5.50
N LEU A 119 1.92 21.30 5.14
CA LEU A 119 0.87 20.62 5.90
C LEU A 119 1.11 19.11 5.91
N SER A 120 1.60 18.59 4.78
CA SER A 120 2.02 17.21 4.54
C SER A 120 2.96 16.69 5.61
N ARG A 121 4.08 17.40 5.67
CA ARG A 121 5.19 17.16 6.59
C ARG A 121 4.73 17.31 8.05
N ARG A 122 3.95 18.34 8.36
CA ARG A 122 3.41 18.55 9.71
C ARG A 122 2.51 17.38 10.16
N MET A 123 1.65 16.88 9.28
CA MET A 123 0.81 15.71 9.58
C MET A 123 1.65 14.46 9.83
N PHE A 124 2.70 14.22 9.02
CA PHE A 124 3.62 13.10 9.25
C PHE A 124 4.36 13.23 10.58
N SER A 125 4.92 14.39 10.90
CA SER A 125 5.60 14.61 12.18
C SER A 125 4.69 14.44 13.39
N ALA A 126 3.38 14.72 13.26
CA ALA A 126 2.41 14.55 14.34
C ALA A 126 1.88 13.12 14.48
N THR A 127 1.91 12.32 13.41
CA THR A 127 1.22 11.01 13.35
C THR A 127 2.18 9.82 13.35
N LEU A 128 3.39 10.00 12.82
CA LEU A 128 4.36 8.92 12.60
C LEU A 128 5.50 8.98 13.62
N PRO A 129 6.15 7.84 13.90
CA PRO A 129 7.40 7.84 14.67
C PRO A 129 8.46 8.77 14.06
N PRO A 130 9.31 9.42 14.86
CA PRO A 130 10.26 10.43 14.38
C PRO A 130 11.19 9.94 13.27
N ASP A 131 11.66 8.70 13.34
CA ASP A 131 12.51 8.06 12.33
C ASP A 131 11.78 7.90 11.00
N VAL A 132 10.53 7.41 11.02
CA VAL A 132 9.72 7.26 9.81
C VAL A 132 9.33 8.61 9.23
N ALA A 133 8.95 9.57 10.08
CA ALA A 133 8.65 10.93 9.64
C ALA A 133 9.88 11.58 8.98
N ALA A 134 11.06 11.46 9.59
CA ALA A 134 12.31 11.95 9.01
C ALA A 134 12.59 11.31 7.64
N ALA A 135 12.48 9.98 7.55
CA ALA A 135 12.67 9.25 6.29
C ALA A 135 11.72 9.72 5.19
N LEU A 136 10.42 9.87 5.49
CA LEU A 136 9.40 10.35 4.54
C LEU A 136 9.57 11.82 4.12
N THR A 137 10.36 12.59 4.87
CA THR A 137 10.64 13.99 4.57
C THR A 137 11.90 14.20 3.74
N THR A 138 12.64 13.14 3.40
CA THR A 138 13.87 13.20 2.58
C THR A 138 13.61 13.48 1.10
N ALA A 139 12.39 13.21 0.62
CA ALA A 139 11.96 13.53 -0.73
C ALA A 139 10.81 14.56 -0.73
N PRO A 140 10.61 15.29 -1.83
CA PRO A 140 9.38 16.06 -2.05
C PRO A 140 8.13 15.19 -1.89
N ILE A 141 7.07 15.77 -1.34
CA ILE A 141 5.78 15.09 -1.29
C ILE A 141 5.23 15.01 -2.71
N ALA A 142 4.83 13.81 -3.13
CA ALA A 142 4.30 13.48 -4.46
C ALA A 142 2.94 14.13 -4.80
N THR A 143 2.68 15.37 -4.38
CA THR A 143 1.42 16.07 -4.63
C THR A 143 1.01 16.06 -6.10
N PRO A 144 1.90 16.31 -7.09
CA PRO A 144 1.52 16.30 -8.51
C PRO A 144 0.98 14.95 -9.01
N ALA A 145 1.36 13.83 -8.36
CA ALA A 145 0.92 12.50 -8.77
C ALA A 145 -0.47 12.12 -8.23
N ILE A 146 -0.99 12.84 -7.24
CA ILE A 146 -2.23 12.44 -6.57
C ILE A 146 -3.46 12.49 -7.50
N PRO A 147 -3.69 13.50 -8.37
CA PRO A 147 -4.84 13.48 -9.28
C PRO A 147 -4.91 12.21 -10.13
N SER A 148 -3.78 11.76 -10.67
CA SER A 148 -3.70 10.54 -11.49
C SER A 148 -3.83 9.28 -10.64
N VAL A 149 -3.32 9.27 -9.41
CA VAL A 149 -3.61 8.20 -8.43
C VAL A 149 -5.11 8.06 -8.18
N VAL A 150 -5.82 9.17 -7.92
CA VAL A 150 -7.26 9.07 -7.64
C VAL A 150 -8.06 8.63 -8.85
N ALA A 151 -7.71 9.14 -10.04
CA ALA A 151 -8.32 8.70 -11.28
C ALA A 151 -8.13 7.19 -11.49
N ALA A 152 -6.92 6.67 -11.25
CA ALA A 152 -6.62 5.25 -11.36
C ALA A 152 -7.41 4.41 -10.34
N LEU A 153 -7.49 4.83 -9.07
CA LEU A 153 -8.23 4.10 -8.05
C LEU A 153 -9.74 4.05 -8.33
N ARG A 154 -10.34 5.13 -8.85
CA ARG A 154 -11.78 5.17 -9.18
C ARG A 154 -12.16 4.24 -10.32
N SER A 155 -11.22 3.94 -11.21
CA SER A 155 -11.43 3.03 -12.35
C SER A 155 -11.04 1.59 -12.02
N PHE A 156 -10.47 1.34 -10.83
CA PHE A 156 -10.02 0.03 -10.41
C PHE A 156 -11.10 -0.72 -9.63
N ASP A 157 -11.33 -1.99 -9.98
CA ASP A 157 -12.17 -2.91 -9.22
C ASP A 157 -11.32 -3.82 -8.33
N PRO A 158 -11.12 -3.46 -7.06
CA PRO A 158 -10.27 -4.24 -6.17
C PRO A 158 -10.90 -5.56 -5.72
N LEU A 159 -12.23 -5.68 -5.75
CA LEU A 159 -12.90 -6.92 -5.37
C LEU A 159 -12.71 -7.98 -6.46
N ARG A 160 -12.83 -7.58 -7.73
CA ARG A 160 -12.48 -8.46 -8.84
C ARG A 160 -11.01 -8.84 -8.82
N ALA A 161 -10.11 -7.87 -8.62
CA ALA A 161 -8.68 -8.13 -8.61
C ALA A 161 -8.27 -9.18 -7.55
N VAL A 162 -8.86 -9.12 -6.35
CA VAL A 162 -8.57 -10.13 -5.33
C VAL A 162 -9.30 -11.46 -5.57
N ALA A 163 -10.46 -11.45 -6.23
CA ALA A 163 -11.16 -12.68 -6.63
C ALA A 163 -10.41 -13.45 -7.73
N ASP A 164 -9.77 -12.72 -8.65
CA ASP A 164 -8.97 -13.29 -9.76
C ASP A 164 -7.61 -13.84 -9.28
N TYR A 165 -7.20 -13.54 -8.04
CA TYR A 165 -5.96 -14.05 -7.44
C TYR A 165 -6.20 -15.33 -6.61
N PRO A 166 -5.58 -16.48 -6.96
CA PRO A 166 -5.80 -17.74 -6.25
C PRO A 166 -4.93 -17.91 -4.98
N GLY A 167 -3.97 -17.01 -4.75
CA GLY A 167 -3.01 -17.17 -3.65
C GLY A 167 -3.52 -16.64 -2.30
N PRO A 168 -2.80 -16.97 -1.21
CA PRO A 168 -3.18 -16.57 0.13
C PRO A 168 -3.07 -15.05 0.33
N THR A 169 -4.09 -14.48 0.95
CA THR A 169 -4.22 -13.03 1.18
C THR A 169 -4.49 -12.75 2.65
N TRP A 170 -3.67 -11.89 3.25
CA TRP A 170 -3.84 -11.36 4.60
C TRP A 170 -4.29 -9.91 4.52
N PHE A 171 -5.49 -9.62 5.01
CA PHE A 171 -5.95 -8.26 5.24
C PHE A 171 -5.62 -7.88 6.68
N ILE A 172 -4.73 -6.90 6.89
CA ILE A 172 -4.26 -6.48 8.21
C ILE A 172 -4.62 -5.01 8.42
N ASN A 173 -5.73 -4.77 9.11
CA ASN A 173 -6.28 -3.43 9.30
C ASN A 173 -6.03 -2.90 10.72
N GLY A 174 -5.87 -1.58 10.83
CA GLY A 174 -5.94 -0.91 12.12
C GLY A 174 -7.37 -0.86 12.65
N GLY A 175 -7.54 -1.01 13.96
CA GLY A 175 -8.83 -0.95 14.66
C GLY A 175 -9.66 0.29 14.31
N HIS A 176 -8.99 1.44 14.19
CA HIS A 176 -9.56 2.75 13.90
C HIS A 176 -9.27 3.22 12.45
N ASP A 177 -8.85 2.31 11.57
CA ASP A 177 -8.59 2.67 10.17
C ASP A 177 -9.90 3.01 9.45
N HIS A 178 -9.95 4.14 8.74
CA HIS A 178 -11.12 4.54 7.96
C HIS A 178 -11.19 3.83 6.60
N LEU A 179 -10.09 3.22 6.13
CA LEU A 179 -10.03 2.47 4.87
C LEU A 179 -10.33 0.97 5.02
N ARG A 180 -10.97 0.57 6.13
CA ARG A 180 -11.45 -0.82 6.33
C ARG A 180 -12.95 -1.04 6.19
N TYR A 181 -13.68 -0.05 5.68
CA TYR A 181 -15.14 -0.03 5.66
C TYR A 181 -15.77 -1.25 4.98
N HIS A 182 -15.07 -1.86 4.03
CA HIS A 182 -15.55 -2.99 3.25
C HIS A 182 -14.78 -4.30 3.48
N GLU A 183 -14.01 -4.44 4.55
CA GLU A 183 -13.13 -5.61 4.80
C GLU A 183 -13.82 -6.97 4.66
N ARG A 184 -15.09 -7.08 5.06
CA ARG A 184 -15.86 -8.34 4.89
C ARG A 184 -16.12 -8.68 3.42
N LYS A 185 -16.32 -7.68 2.55
CA LYS A 185 -16.47 -7.89 1.10
C LYS A 185 -15.17 -8.39 0.48
N PHE A 186 -14.04 -7.84 0.91
CA PHE A 186 -12.71 -8.27 0.45
C PHE A 186 -12.40 -9.70 0.88
N VAL A 187 -12.70 -10.06 2.13
CA VAL A 187 -12.55 -11.44 2.63
C VAL A 187 -13.45 -12.41 1.84
N ALA A 188 -14.69 -12.02 1.55
CA ALA A 188 -15.62 -12.87 0.80
C ALA A 188 -15.24 -13.02 -0.69
N ALA A 189 -14.55 -12.04 -1.26
CA ALA A 189 -14.08 -12.08 -2.65
C ALA A 189 -12.81 -12.92 -2.83
N ALA A 190 -11.91 -12.90 -1.84
CA ALA A 190 -10.64 -13.62 -1.90
C ALA A 190 -10.81 -15.14 -1.72
N GLN A 191 -10.02 -15.93 -2.45
CA GLN A 191 -10.12 -17.40 -2.44
C GLN A 191 -9.50 -18.05 -1.18
N ASP A 192 -8.42 -17.47 -0.64
CA ASP A 192 -7.78 -17.86 0.63
C ASP A 192 -7.48 -16.59 1.42
N ALA A 193 -8.36 -16.26 2.36
CA ALA A 193 -8.34 -14.99 3.08
C ALA A 193 -8.12 -15.16 4.58
N ARG A 194 -7.33 -14.26 5.15
CA ARG A 194 -7.21 -14.06 6.60
C ARG A 194 -7.41 -12.59 6.91
N LEU A 195 -8.31 -12.28 7.85
CA LEU A 195 -8.55 -10.92 8.31
C LEU A 195 -8.00 -10.74 9.73
N LEU A 196 -7.12 -9.78 9.90
CA LEU A 196 -6.56 -9.37 11.18
C LEU A 196 -6.87 -7.91 11.42
N VAL A 197 -7.44 -7.63 12.58
CA VAL A 197 -7.83 -6.29 13.01
C VAL A 197 -7.09 -5.99 14.29
N ILE A 198 -6.20 -5.01 14.25
CA ILE A 198 -5.30 -4.72 15.38
C ILE A 198 -5.92 -3.62 16.25
N PRO A 199 -6.41 -3.92 17.47
CA PRO A 199 -7.07 -2.93 18.33
C PRO A 199 -6.14 -1.77 18.69
N GLY A 200 -6.70 -0.57 18.87
CA GLY A 200 -5.94 0.60 19.28
C GLY A 200 -5.05 1.23 18.21
N THR A 201 -5.03 0.69 16.99
CA THR A 201 -4.17 1.18 15.89
C THR A 201 -4.98 1.84 14.77
N GLY A 202 -4.35 2.72 14.01
CA GLY A 202 -4.99 3.51 12.94
C GLY A 202 -4.48 3.16 11.54
N HIS A 203 -4.71 4.07 10.59
CA HIS A 203 -4.37 3.88 9.18
C HIS A 203 -2.88 3.59 8.94
N TYR A 204 -1.98 4.22 9.69
CA TYR A 204 -0.53 4.02 9.59
C TYR A 204 -0.01 2.88 10.47
N LEU A 205 -0.80 1.82 10.69
CA LEU A 205 -0.40 0.65 11.47
C LEU A 205 1.02 0.13 11.10
N PRO A 206 1.39 -0.02 9.80
CA PRO A 206 2.72 -0.52 9.45
C PRO A 206 3.86 0.40 9.92
N MET A 207 3.63 1.70 10.05
CA MET A 207 4.68 2.66 10.46
C MET A 207 4.67 2.90 11.96
N THR A 208 3.50 2.94 12.58
CA THR A 208 3.33 3.29 14.00
C THR A 208 3.57 2.10 14.93
N HIS A 209 3.30 0.88 14.46
CA HIS A 209 3.49 -0.35 15.23
C HIS A 209 4.30 -1.39 14.43
N PRO A 210 5.53 -1.05 14.00
CA PRO A 210 6.29 -1.86 13.04
C PRO A 210 6.63 -3.25 13.58
N LYS A 211 6.88 -3.38 14.89
CA LYS A 211 7.13 -4.69 15.53
C LYS A 211 5.92 -5.63 15.43
N ILE A 212 4.71 -5.10 15.63
CA ILE A 212 3.47 -5.88 15.53
C ILE A 212 3.24 -6.28 14.07
N PHE A 213 3.34 -5.33 13.14
CA PHE A 213 3.11 -5.60 11.73
C PHE A 213 4.16 -6.55 11.14
N ALA A 214 5.44 -6.36 11.48
CA ALA A 214 6.54 -7.22 11.03
C ALA A 214 6.35 -8.68 11.44
N ARG A 215 5.80 -8.95 12.62
CA ARG A 215 5.46 -10.31 13.05
C ARG A 215 4.50 -10.98 12.07
N TYR A 216 3.40 -10.31 11.72
CA TYR A 216 2.42 -10.87 10.80
C TYR A 216 2.96 -11.02 9.37
N VAL A 217 3.81 -10.10 8.92
CA VAL A 217 4.48 -10.22 7.62
C VAL A 217 5.42 -11.44 7.59
N ARG A 218 6.19 -11.68 8.65
CA ARG A 218 7.07 -12.85 8.78
C ARG A 218 6.28 -14.17 8.89
N ASP A 219 5.15 -14.15 9.60
CA ASP A 219 4.24 -15.30 9.68
C ASP A 219 3.66 -15.63 8.30
N ALA A 220 3.21 -14.62 7.55
CA ALA A 220 2.73 -14.79 6.18
C ALA A 220 3.84 -15.35 5.26
N ALA A 221 5.06 -14.81 5.34
CA ALA A 221 6.20 -15.28 4.56
C ALA A 221 6.57 -16.75 4.87
N THR A 222 6.46 -17.16 6.13
CA THR A 222 6.65 -18.56 6.56
C THR A 222 5.58 -19.47 5.95
N ILE A 223 4.30 -19.09 6.05
CA ILE A 223 3.18 -19.88 5.52
C ILE A 223 3.27 -20.03 4.00
N VAL A 224 3.58 -18.95 3.28
CA VAL A 224 3.75 -18.99 1.82
C VAL A 224 4.96 -19.84 1.44
N GLY A 225 6.06 -19.73 2.17
CA GLY A 225 7.28 -20.50 1.91
C GLY A 225 7.12 -22.00 2.09
N ALA A 226 6.22 -22.44 2.98
CA ALA A 226 5.91 -23.85 3.19
C ALA A 226 5.00 -24.47 2.12
N ARG A 227 4.41 -23.66 1.23
CA ARG A 227 3.52 -24.11 0.14
C ARG A 227 4.24 -24.31 -1.20
N ARG A 228 5.52 -23.96 -1.28
CA ARG A 228 6.38 -24.21 -2.45
C ARG A 228 7.07 -25.57 -2.29
#